data_AF-A0A3B9MFM3-F1
#
_entry.id   AF-A0A3B9MFM3-F1
#
_cell.length_a   1.000
_cell.length_b   1.000
_cell.length_c   1.000
_cell.angle_alpha   90.00
_cell.angle_beta   90.00
_cell.angle_gamma   90.00
#
_symmetry.space_group_name_H-M   'P 1'
#
loop_
_entity.id
_entity.type
_entity.pdbx_description
1 polymer ?
#
loop_
_entity_poly.entity_id
_entity_poly.type
_entity_poly.pdbx_seq_one_letter_code
_entity_poly.pdbx_strand_id
1 'polypeptide(L)' 'MKSYRDPAIRITLLPRDTNSQGTVFGGIILSYIDMAGAIEAHRRTHMPRFVTV' A
#
# COMPACT_ATOMS: atom_id res chain seq x y z
N MET A 1 0.97 2.52 22.88
CA MET A 1 -0.41 2.48 22.35
C MET A 1 -0.33 2.87 20.87
N LYS A 2 -0.58 1.95 19.92
CA LYS A 2 -0.63 2.32 18.49
C LYS A 2 -1.83 3.23 18.29
N SER A 3 -1.60 4.48 17.92
CA SER A 3 -2.66 5.39 17.52
C SER A 3 -3.25 4.86 16.20
N TYR A 4 -4.56 4.64 16.13
CA TYR A 4 -5.28 4.21 14.91
C TYR A 4 -5.16 5.19 13.71
N ARG A 5 -4.30 6.22 13.83
CA ARG A 5 -4.07 7.25 12.82
C ARG A 5 -2.80 7.06 12.00
N ASP A 6 -1.91 6.14 12.39
CA ASP A 6 -0.69 5.91 11.61
C ASP A 6 -0.99 5.02 10.40
N PRO A 7 -0.71 5.49 9.17
CA PRO A 7 -0.95 4.70 7.98
C PRO A 7 -0.06 3.45 7.96
N ALA A 8 -0.55 2.38 7.35
CA ALA A 8 0.21 1.12 7.24
C ALA A 8 1.55 1.32 6.51
N ILE A 9 1.59 2.21 5.52
CA ILE A 9 2.78 2.62 4.76
C ILE A 9 2.75 4.13 4.49
N ARG A 10 3.94 4.73 4.32
CA ARG A 10 4.12 6.11 3.83
C ARG A 10 5.30 6.11 2.86
N ILE A 11 5.06 6.50 1.61
CA ILE A 11 6.04 6.36 0.53
C ILE A 11 6.04 7.64 -0.30
N THR A 12 7.24 8.10 -0.65
CA THR A 12 7.44 9.19 -1.61
C THR A 12 7.52 8.58 -3.01
N LEU A 13 6.67 9.05 -3.92
CA LEU A 13 6.69 8.66 -5.32
C LEU A 13 7.76 9.44 -6.08
N LEU A 14 8.36 8.78 -7.07
CA LEU A 14 9.49 9.27 -7.85
C LEU A 14 9.09 9.49 -9.32
N PRO A 15 9.88 10.24 -10.11
CA PRO A 15 9.59 10.44 -11.53
C PRO A 15 9.40 9.14 -12.34
N ARG A 16 10.11 8.06 -11.98
CA ARG A 16 9.95 6.74 -12.61
C ARG A 16 8.56 6.11 -12.41
N ASP A 17 7.81 6.57 -11.42
CA ASP A 17 6.47 6.06 -11.09
C ASP A 17 5.38 6.78 -11.88
N THR A 18 5.76 7.73 -12.74
CA THR A 18 4.84 8.50 -13.58
C THR A 18 4.67 7.87 -14.96
N ASN A 19 3.53 8.15 -15.59
CA ASN A 19 3.24 7.81 -16.98
C ASN A 19 3.77 8.90 -17.92
N SER A 20 3.58 8.71 -19.23
CA SER A 20 4.00 9.68 -20.26
C SER A 20 3.35 11.06 -20.14
N GLN A 21 2.26 11.20 -19.37
CA GLN A 21 1.58 12.46 -19.08
C GLN A 21 2.10 13.12 -17.80
N GLY A 22 3.12 12.56 -17.15
CA GLY A 22 3.72 13.12 -15.93
C GLY A 22 2.87 12.95 -14.67
N THR A 23 1.82 12.12 -14.72
CA THR A 23 1.01 11.76 -13.55
C THR A 23 1.39 10.38 -13.06
N VAL A 24 1.21 10.10 -11.76
CA VAL A 24 1.51 8.78 -11.18
C VAL A 24 0.70 7.70 -11.90
N PHE A 25 1.35 6.62 -12.29
CA PHE A 25 0.68 5.50 -12.93
C PHE A 25 -0.25 4.79 -11.93
N GLY A 26 -1.52 4.58 -12.31
CA GLY A 26 -2.53 4.01 -11.42
C GLY A 26 -2.16 2.61 -10.88
N GLY A 27 -1.47 1.80 -11.68
CA GLY A 27 -0.96 0.50 -11.23
C GLY A 27 -0.01 0.60 -10.02
N ILE A 28 0.84 1.63 -9.97
CA ILE A 28 1.75 1.84 -8.83
C ILE A 28 0.96 2.16 -7.56
N ILE A 29 -0.07 3.02 -7.69
CA ILE A 29 -0.95 3.35 -6.57
C ILE A 29 -1.66 2.10 -6.05
N LEU A 30 -2.23 1.30 -6.96
CA LEU A 30 -2.95 0.07 -6.60
C LEU A 30 -2.03 -0.96 -5.93
N SER A 31 -0.79 -1.11 -6.40
CA SER A 31 0.19 -2.00 -5.75
C SER A 31 0.51 -1.57 -4.31
N TYR A 32 0.61 -0.27 -4.04
CA TYR A 32 0.82 0.22 -2.68
C TYR A 32 -0.42 0.06 -1.80
N ILE A 33 -1.62 0.21 -2.36
CA ILE A 33 -2.88 -0.07 -1.65
C ILE A 33 -2.95 -1.55 -1.25
N ASP A 34 -2.63 -2.46 -2.17
CA ASP A 34 -2.64 -3.91 -1.89
C ASP A 34 -1.66 -4.27 -0.76
N MET A 35 -0.42 -3.77 -0.82
CA MET A 35 0.56 -3.99 0.26
C MET A 35 0.12 -3.40 1.60
N ALA A 36 -0.47 -2.20 1.61
CA ALA A 36 -1.02 -1.61 2.83
C ALA A 36 -2.13 -2.48 3.43
N GLY A 37 -3.01 -3.01 2.56
CA GLY A 37 -4.08 -3.95 2.93
C GLY A 37 -3.53 -5.23 3.53
N ALA A 38 -2.52 -5.85 2.91
CA ALA A 38 -1.87 -7.05 3.41
C ALA A 38 -1.24 -6.84 4.80
N ILE A 39 -0.56 -5.70 5.02
CA ILE A 39 0.01 -5.35 6.33
C ILE A 39 -1.08 -5.25 7.39
N GLU A 40 -2.19 -4.58 7.10
CA GLU A 40 -3.31 -4.46 8.05
C GLU A 40 -4.04 -5.78 8.29
N ALA A 41 -4.23 -6.60 7.24
CA ALA A 41 -4.80 -7.93 7.37
C ALA A 41 -3.94 -8.81 8.30
N HIS A 42 -2.62 -8.78 8.13
CA HIS A 42 -1.70 -9.51 9.00
C HIS A 42 -1.76 -9.01 10.46
N ARG A 43 -1.79 -7.69 10.67
CA ARG A 43 -1.89 -7.07 12.01
C ARG A 43 -3.17 -7.43 12.75
N ARG A 44 -4.29 -7.58 12.03
CA ARG A 44 -5.62 -7.83 12.63
C ARG A 44 -5.95 -9.30 12.81
N THR A 45 -5.49 -10.15 11.89
CA THR A 45 -5.85 -11.57 11.88
C THR A 45 -4.78 -12.47 12.46
N HIS A 46 -3.53 -12.00 12.52
CA HIS A 46 -2.35 -12.79 12.85
C HIS A 46 -2.14 -14.04 11.95
N MET A 47 -2.81 -14.09 10.78
CA MET A 47 -2.68 -15.19 9.85
C MET A 47 -1.37 -15.07 9.06
N PRO A 48 -0.60 -16.17 8.91
CA PRO A 48 0.69 -16.14 8.22
C PRO A 48 0.57 -16.04 6.69
N ARG A 49 -0.61 -16.36 6.13
CA ARG A 49 -0.88 -16.33 4.69
C ARG A 49 -2.19 -15.61 4.44
N PHE A 50 -2.19 -14.68 3.49
CA PHE A 50 -3.35 -13.91 3.07
C PHE A 50 -3.25 -13.66 1.56
N VAL A 51 -4.39 -13.56 0.88
CA VAL A 51 -4.48 -13.26 -0.55
C VAL A 51 -5.61 -12.26 -0.79
N THR A 52 -5.42 -11.41 -1.80
CA THR A 52 -6.47 -10.52 -2.32
C THR A 52 -7.20 -11.28 -3.44
N VAL A 53 -8.54 -11.24 -3.46
CA VAL A 53 -9.40 -11.97 -4.42
C VAL A 53 -10.03 -11.05 -5.45
#